data_AF-A0A913XSX5-F1
#
_entry.id   AF-A0A913XSX5-F1
#
_cell.length_a   1.000
_cell.length_b   1.000
_cell.length_c   1.000
_cell.angle_alpha   90.00
_cell.angle_beta   90.00
_cell.angle_gamma   90.00
#
_symmetry.space_group_name_H-M   'P 1'
#
loop_
_entity.id
_entity.type
_entity.pdbx_description
1 polymer ?
#
loop_
_entity_poly.entity_id
_entity_poly.type
_entity_poly.pdbx_seq_one_letter_code
_entity_poly.pdbx_strand_id
1 'polypeptide(L)'
;MASGKSYFSENTPRIVVKSLFTKYDIDGSGRLQRDELMRLLKDDMGMDSKQAEAMALVVDKDGSGSVSFDEFMEWLHDRKGLDTVNDNTKYYYTRKAVDMFKKYDKDGSGTIEVNELKQLLKDVNYKQSLESALKVLDKDGNGKISFPEFLKWLNWIPSDQ
;
A
#
# COMPACT_ATOMS: atom_id res chain seq x y z
N MET A 1 8.50 -19.76 -18.25
CA MET A 1 7.94 -19.71 -16.89
C MET A 1 9.11 -19.83 -15.92
N ALA A 2 9.75 -18.71 -15.57
CA ALA A 2 10.83 -18.72 -14.60
C ALA A 2 10.21 -18.60 -13.20
N SER A 3 10.07 -19.74 -12.51
CA SER A 3 9.88 -19.78 -11.07
C SER A 3 11.18 -19.33 -10.40
N GLY A 4 11.46 -18.02 -10.46
CA GLY A 4 12.52 -17.40 -9.68
C GLY A 4 12.22 -17.61 -8.21
N LYS A 5 13.18 -18.18 -7.49
CA LYS A 5 13.11 -18.48 -6.06
C LYS A 5 12.97 -17.17 -5.28
N SER A 6 11.75 -16.64 -5.14
CA SER A 6 11.50 -15.63 -4.12
C SER A 6 11.77 -16.29 -2.78
N TYR A 7 12.78 -15.82 -2.07
CA TYR A 7 13.06 -16.27 -0.70
C TYR A 7 11.97 -15.82 0.28
N PHE A 8 11.05 -14.96 -0.17
CA PHE A 8 9.88 -14.54 0.56
C PHE A 8 8.67 -15.39 0.15
N SER A 9 8.22 -16.18 1.10
CA SER A 9 6.97 -16.94 1.07
C SER A 9 6.25 -16.78 2.41
N GLU A 10 4.94 -17.03 2.43
CA GLU A 10 4.10 -16.97 3.65
C GLU A 10 4.65 -17.81 4.83
N ASN A 11 5.44 -18.85 4.54
CA ASN A 11 6.00 -19.77 5.55
C ASN A 11 7.47 -19.48 5.88
N THR A 12 8.01 -18.36 5.39
CA THR A 12 9.42 -18.02 5.57
C THR A 12 9.65 -17.60 7.02
N PRO A 13 10.62 -18.20 7.74
CA PRO A 13 10.90 -17.80 9.11
C PRO A 13 11.24 -16.32 9.21
N ARG A 14 10.66 -15.62 10.21
CA ARG A 14 10.85 -14.17 10.45
C ARG A 14 12.33 -13.74 10.42
N ILE A 15 13.24 -14.59 10.92
CA ILE A 15 14.68 -14.30 10.91
C ILE A 15 15.28 -14.22 9.50
N VAL A 16 14.82 -15.09 8.59
CA VAL A 16 15.24 -15.09 7.18
C VAL A 16 14.67 -13.86 6.48
N VAL A 17 13.38 -13.55 6.71
CA VAL A 17 12.74 -12.34 6.19
C VAL A 17 13.47 -11.09 6.68
N LYS A 18 13.85 -11.02 7.97
CA LYS A 18 14.58 -9.88 8.53
C LYS A 18 15.95 -9.70 7.87
N SER A 19 16.68 -10.79 7.63
CA SER A 19 17.97 -10.72 6.94
C SER A 19 17.84 -10.18 5.51
N LEU A 20 16.80 -10.58 4.79
CA LEU A 20 16.54 -10.08 3.43
C LEU A 20 16.03 -8.63 3.46
N PHE A 21 15.22 -8.26 4.44
CA PHE A 21 14.79 -6.88 4.63
C PHE A 21 16.00 -5.95 4.83
N THR A 22 16.93 -6.33 5.71
CA THR A 22 18.16 -5.57 5.97
C THR A 22 19.10 -5.49 4.76
N LYS A 23 19.02 -6.42 3.80
CA LYS A 23 19.77 -6.33 2.53
C LYS A 23 19.29 -5.15 1.68
N TYR A 24 18.01 -4.78 1.76
CA TYR A 24 17.42 -3.69 0.98
C TYR A 24 17.35 -2.36 1.72
N ASP A 25 17.37 -2.37 3.06
CA ASP A 25 17.49 -1.19 3.93
C ASP A 25 18.94 -0.65 3.84
N ILE A 26 19.24 0.06 2.76
CA ILE A 26 20.57 0.57 2.41
C ILE A 26 20.99 1.69 3.36
N ASP A 27 20.05 2.53 3.76
CA ASP A 27 20.33 3.64 4.68
C ASP A 27 20.36 3.19 6.16
N GLY A 28 19.92 1.96 6.45
CA GLY A 28 19.93 1.38 7.79
C GLY A 28 18.90 2.02 8.74
N SER A 29 17.86 2.65 8.20
CA SER A 29 16.80 3.29 8.98
C SER A 29 15.97 2.29 9.78
N GLY A 30 16.04 1.00 9.45
CA GLY A 30 15.19 -0.06 9.99
C GLY A 30 13.82 -0.14 9.31
N ARG A 31 13.58 0.70 8.29
CA ARG A 31 12.39 0.72 7.42
C ARG A 31 12.86 0.67 5.97
N LEU A 32 12.03 0.15 5.07
CA LEU A 32 12.29 0.24 3.64
C LEU A 32 11.68 1.52 3.12
N GLN A 33 12.49 2.45 2.63
CA GLN A 33 11.93 3.57 1.89
C GLN A 33 11.40 3.10 0.54
N ARG A 34 10.61 3.97 -0.10
CA ARG A 34 9.93 3.65 -1.36
C ARG A 34 10.84 3.00 -2.40
N ASP A 35 12.01 3.56 -2.66
CA ASP A 35 12.92 3.04 -3.69
C ASP A 35 13.53 1.68 -3.30
N GLU A 36 13.80 1.46 -2.03
CA GLU A 36 14.32 0.21 -1.48
C GLU A 36 13.28 -0.91 -1.56
N LEU A 37 12.04 -0.60 -1.15
CA LEU A 37 10.91 -1.49 -1.26
C LEU A 37 10.62 -1.85 -2.71
N MET A 38 10.66 -0.86 -3.62
CA MET A 38 10.46 -1.10 -5.06
C MET A 38 11.51 -2.06 -5.63
N ARG A 39 12.77 -1.97 -5.19
CA ARG A 39 13.82 -2.93 -5.57
C ARG A 39 13.53 -4.32 -5.01
N LEU A 40 13.16 -4.44 -3.73
CA LEU A 40 12.79 -5.71 -3.12
C LEU A 40 11.64 -6.39 -3.87
N LEU A 41 10.56 -5.65 -4.14
CA LEU A 41 9.38 -6.17 -4.83
C LEU A 41 9.66 -6.59 -6.28
N LYS A 42 10.59 -5.92 -6.96
CA LYS A 42 10.96 -6.28 -8.34
C LYS A 42 11.95 -7.44 -8.38
N ASP A 43 13.05 -7.30 -7.63
CA ASP A 43 14.20 -8.18 -7.77
C ASP A 43 13.97 -9.52 -7.09
N ASP A 44 13.40 -9.53 -5.87
CA ASP A 44 13.21 -10.74 -5.09
C ASP A 44 11.75 -11.26 -5.14
N MET A 45 10.75 -10.39 -5.31
CA MET A 45 9.33 -10.82 -5.46
C MET A 45 8.88 -11.01 -6.91
N GLY A 46 9.68 -10.60 -7.90
CA GLY A 46 9.39 -10.79 -9.33
C GLY A 46 8.22 -9.95 -9.87
N MET A 47 7.86 -8.86 -9.18
CA MET A 47 6.79 -7.96 -9.62
C MET A 47 7.27 -7.03 -10.73
N ASP A 48 6.37 -6.66 -11.64
CA ASP A 48 6.62 -5.56 -12.56
C ASP A 48 6.53 -4.19 -11.85
N SER A 49 6.91 -3.11 -12.55
CA SER A 49 6.89 -1.75 -11.99
C SER A 49 5.51 -1.28 -11.54
N LYS A 50 4.43 -1.67 -12.21
CA LYS A 50 3.07 -1.25 -11.88
C LYS A 50 2.53 -2.03 -10.68
N GLN A 51 2.86 -3.31 -10.59
CA GLN A 51 2.56 -4.18 -9.45
C GLN A 51 3.29 -3.70 -8.21
N ALA A 52 4.62 -3.52 -8.29
CA ALA A 52 5.43 -3.06 -7.18
C ALA A 52 4.97 -1.71 -6.63
N GLU A 53 4.60 -0.78 -7.52
CA GLU A 53 4.09 0.53 -7.13
C GLU A 53 2.75 0.45 -6.39
N ALA A 54 1.84 -0.40 -6.86
CA ALA A 54 0.56 -0.60 -6.19
C ALA A 54 0.77 -1.26 -4.82
N MET A 55 1.63 -2.27 -4.75
CA MET A 55 1.92 -2.97 -3.50
C MET A 55 2.65 -2.10 -2.49
N ALA A 56 3.54 -1.20 -2.92
CA ALA A 56 4.21 -0.27 -2.02
C ALA A 56 3.21 0.57 -1.21
N LEU A 57 2.10 1.01 -1.82
CA LEU A 57 1.04 1.75 -1.13
C LEU A 57 0.13 0.85 -0.28
N VAL A 58 -0.02 -0.43 -0.62
CA VAL A 58 -0.85 -1.38 0.15
C VAL A 58 -0.12 -1.86 1.40
N VAL A 59 1.20 -2.05 1.32
CA VAL A 59 2.03 -2.54 2.42
C VAL A 59 2.23 -1.45 3.47
N ASP A 60 2.38 -0.19 3.05
CA ASP A 60 2.48 0.98 3.91
C ASP A 60 1.12 1.30 4.54
N LYS A 61 0.86 0.75 5.74
CA LYS A 61 -0.46 0.84 6.39
C LYS A 61 -0.65 2.15 7.10
N ASP A 62 0.42 2.63 7.71
CA ASP A 62 0.44 3.91 8.42
C ASP A 62 0.58 5.12 7.46
N GLY A 63 0.92 4.88 6.19
CA GLY A 63 1.07 5.94 5.19
C GLY A 63 2.28 6.82 5.49
N SER A 64 3.29 6.30 6.19
CA SER A 64 4.50 7.06 6.53
C SER A 64 5.40 7.31 5.31
N GLY A 65 5.10 6.72 4.16
CA GLY A 65 5.94 6.75 2.96
C GLY A 65 7.09 5.74 3.01
N SER A 66 7.14 4.91 4.05
CA SER A 66 8.16 3.89 4.25
C SER A 66 7.57 2.67 4.95
N VAL A 67 8.03 1.48 4.61
CA VAL A 67 7.49 0.24 5.17
C VAL A 67 8.32 -0.24 6.34
N SER A 68 7.71 -0.36 7.51
CA SER A 68 8.32 -1.02 8.65
C SER A 68 8.43 -2.53 8.43
N PHE A 69 9.31 -3.17 9.20
CA PHE A 69 9.45 -4.62 9.16
C PHE A 69 8.16 -5.36 9.54
N ASP A 70 7.41 -4.83 10.51
CA ASP A 70 6.18 -5.48 10.97
C ASP A 70 5.05 -5.31 9.93
N GLU A 71 4.94 -4.16 9.26
CA GLU A 71 4.02 -3.98 8.12
C GLU A 71 4.32 -4.94 6.97
N PHE A 72 5.61 -5.09 6.63
CA PHE A 72 6.04 -6.04 5.59
C PHE A 72 5.72 -7.49 5.98
N MET A 73 5.97 -7.88 7.24
CA MET A 73 5.66 -9.22 7.75
C MET A 73 4.16 -9.50 7.75
N GLU A 74 3.34 -8.54 8.17
CA GLU A 74 1.89 -8.66 8.14
C GLU A 74 1.40 -8.84 6.69
N TRP A 75 1.91 -8.06 5.75
CA TRP A 75 1.57 -8.20 4.34
C TRP A 75 2.03 -9.54 3.75
N LEU A 76 3.24 -10.00 4.10
CA LEU A 76 3.80 -11.26 3.58
C LEU A 76 3.01 -12.49 4.08
N HIS A 77 2.48 -12.44 5.30
CA HIS A 77 1.77 -13.56 5.93
C HIS A 77 0.24 -13.48 5.79
N ASP A 78 -0.32 -12.31 5.50
CA ASP A 78 -1.72 -12.19 5.10
C ASP A 78 -1.87 -12.71 3.66
N ARG A 79 -2.40 -13.93 3.51
CA ARG A 79 -2.65 -14.58 2.21
C ARG A 79 -3.33 -13.65 1.19
N LYS A 80 -4.09 -12.66 1.65
CA LYS A 80 -4.75 -11.66 0.80
C LYS A 80 -3.80 -10.68 0.11
N GLY A 81 -2.65 -10.37 0.70
CA GLY A 81 -1.68 -9.40 0.17
C GLY A 81 -1.01 -9.88 -1.12
N LEU A 82 -0.60 -11.14 -1.17
CA LEU A 82 -0.05 -11.79 -2.36
C LEU A 82 -1.12 -12.17 -3.38
N ASP A 83 -2.32 -12.55 -2.92
CA ASP A 83 -3.46 -12.83 -3.81
C ASP A 83 -3.91 -11.59 -4.59
N THR A 84 -3.77 -10.39 -4.03
CA THR A 84 -4.12 -9.13 -4.72
C THR A 84 -3.31 -8.90 -5.98
N VAL A 85 -2.10 -9.48 -6.07
CA VAL A 85 -1.22 -9.38 -7.25
C VAL A 85 -1.59 -10.43 -8.32
N ASN A 86 -2.10 -11.59 -7.90
CA ASN A 86 -2.41 -12.72 -8.77
C ASN A 86 -3.89 -12.77 -9.21
N ASP A 87 -4.79 -12.11 -8.47
CA ASP A 87 -6.19 -11.91 -8.83
C ASP A 87 -6.32 -10.70 -9.76
N ASN A 88 -6.50 -10.96 -11.05
CA ASN A 88 -6.63 -9.92 -12.08
C ASN A 88 -7.75 -8.91 -11.80
N THR A 89 -8.83 -9.32 -11.14
CA THR A 89 -9.94 -8.43 -10.80
C THR A 89 -9.57 -7.52 -9.64
N LYS A 90 -9.03 -8.06 -8.54
CA LYS A 90 -8.56 -7.26 -7.40
C LYS A 90 -7.41 -6.34 -7.80
N TYR A 91 -6.48 -6.82 -8.61
CA TYR A 91 -5.39 -6.01 -9.16
C TYR A 91 -5.90 -4.84 -10.01
N TYR A 92 -6.89 -5.08 -10.88
CA TYR A 92 -7.50 -4.03 -11.71
C TYR A 92 -8.11 -2.90 -10.87
N TYR A 93 -8.90 -3.25 -9.84
CA TYR A 93 -9.49 -2.25 -8.95
C TYR A 93 -8.44 -1.54 -8.10
N THR A 94 -7.43 -2.27 -7.62
CA THR A 94 -6.30 -1.69 -6.88
C THR A 94 -5.56 -0.67 -7.74
N ARG A 95 -5.25 -1.00 -9.01
CA ARG A 95 -4.61 -0.06 -9.93
C ARG A 95 -5.48 1.18 -10.20
N LYS A 96 -6.79 1.02 -10.39
CA LYS A 96 -7.69 2.17 -10.51
C LYS A 96 -7.69 3.05 -9.28
N ALA A 97 -7.69 2.45 -8.10
CA ALA A 97 -7.58 3.19 -6.85
C ALA A 97 -6.24 3.90 -6.72
N VAL A 98 -5.12 3.27 -7.11
CA VAL A 98 -3.79 3.91 -7.14
C VAL A 98 -3.78 5.11 -8.07
N ASP A 99 -4.30 4.97 -9.30
CA ASP A 99 -4.33 6.06 -10.27
C ASP A 99 -5.20 7.23 -9.77
N MET A 100 -6.31 6.93 -9.08
CA MET A 100 -7.15 7.94 -8.44
C MET A 100 -6.48 8.58 -7.22
N PHE A 101 -5.83 7.80 -6.37
CA PHE A 101 -5.14 8.28 -5.18
C PHE A 101 -4.04 9.25 -5.56
N LYS A 102 -3.17 8.87 -6.50
CA LYS A 102 -2.10 9.72 -7.04
C LYS A 102 -2.58 10.98 -7.75
N LYS A 103 -3.81 10.99 -8.26
CA LYS A 103 -4.40 12.21 -8.83
C LYS A 103 -4.59 13.28 -7.74
N TYR A 104 -4.86 12.86 -6.50
CA TYR A 104 -5.17 13.75 -5.39
C TYR A 104 -4.00 13.95 -4.43
N ASP A 105 -3.17 12.93 -4.19
CA ASP A 105 -1.87 13.01 -3.52
C ASP A 105 -0.87 13.76 -4.44
N LYS A 106 -0.89 15.08 -4.35
CA LYS A 106 -0.15 15.99 -5.25
C LYS A 106 1.28 16.20 -4.81
N ASP A 107 1.53 16.17 -3.51
CA ASP A 107 2.87 16.29 -2.97
C ASP A 107 3.62 14.95 -2.97
N GLY A 108 2.91 13.84 -3.24
CA GLY A 108 3.49 12.50 -3.31
C GLY A 108 3.87 11.98 -1.93
N SER A 109 3.18 12.45 -0.88
CA SER A 109 3.40 12.03 0.51
C SER A 109 3.09 10.56 0.73
N GLY A 110 2.29 9.94 -0.14
CA GLY A 110 1.74 8.60 0.07
C GLY A 110 0.48 8.60 0.92
N THR A 111 0.00 9.78 1.31
CA THR A 111 -1.27 10.02 2.01
C THR A 111 -2.10 11.05 1.25
N ILE A 112 -3.40 11.12 1.53
CA ILE A 112 -4.22 12.26 1.09
C ILE A 112 -4.40 13.19 2.29
N GLU A 113 -3.74 14.34 2.25
CA GLU A 113 -3.89 15.38 3.26
C GLU A 113 -5.27 16.06 3.20
N VAL A 114 -5.66 16.73 4.29
CA VAL A 114 -6.92 17.49 4.40
C VAL A 114 -7.22 18.39 3.19
N ASN A 115 -6.21 19.07 2.66
CA ASN A 115 -6.39 19.99 1.54
C ASN A 115 -6.64 19.27 0.21
N GLU A 116 -6.07 18.08 0.05
CA GLU A 116 -6.23 17.22 -1.12
C GLU A 116 -7.56 16.48 -1.04
N LEU A 117 -7.93 15.99 0.15
CA LEU A 117 -9.23 15.42 0.43
C LEU A 117 -10.35 16.41 0.10
N LYS A 118 -10.21 17.69 0.47
CA LYS A 118 -11.18 18.74 0.08
C LYS A 118 -11.40 18.82 -1.43
N GLN A 119 -10.33 18.66 -2.23
CA GLN A 119 -10.45 18.68 -3.69
C GLN A 119 -11.13 17.40 -4.19
N LEU A 120 -10.72 16.25 -3.66
CA LEU A 120 -11.34 14.96 -3.98
C LEU A 120 -12.85 14.97 -3.73
N LEU A 121 -13.27 15.41 -2.54
CA LEU A 121 -14.69 15.46 -2.16
C LEU A 121 -15.51 16.39 -3.07
N LYS A 122 -14.91 17.49 -3.55
CA LYS A 122 -15.55 18.37 -4.54
C LYS A 122 -15.69 17.70 -5.90
N ASP A 123 -14.62 17.08 -6.39
CA ASP A 123 -14.60 16.43 -7.70
C ASP A 123 -15.58 15.26 -7.79
N VAL A 124 -15.80 14.52 -6.69
CA VAL A 124 -16.77 13.41 -6.63
C VAL A 124 -18.18 13.85 -6.19
N ASN A 125 -18.42 15.16 -6.07
CA ASN A 125 -19.69 15.74 -5.63
C ASN A 125 -20.19 15.13 -4.29
N TYR A 126 -19.27 14.91 -3.35
CA TYR A 126 -19.58 14.36 -2.03
C TYR A 126 -20.36 15.40 -1.22
N LYS A 127 -21.55 15.03 -0.75
CA LYS A 127 -22.50 15.98 -0.16
C LYS A 127 -22.28 16.27 1.33
N GLN A 128 -21.48 15.46 2.03
CA GLN A 128 -21.24 15.67 3.46
C GLN A 128 -20.06 16.61 3.70
N SER A 129 -19.97 17.14 4.92
CA SER A 129 -18.83 17.98 5.31
C SER A 129 -17.53 17.18 5.32
N LEU A 130 -16.42 17.91 5.18
CA LEU A 130 -15.07 17.35 5.32
C LEU A 130 -14.86 16.63 6.66
N GLU A 131 -15.40 17.17 7.74
CA GLU A 131 -15.32 16.58 9.07
C GLU A 131 -16.03 15.23 9.15
N SER A 132 -17.21 15.12 8.51
CA SER A 132 -17.91 13.85 8.39
C SER A 132 -17.16 12.86 7.52
N ALA A 133 -16.54 13.32 6.43
CA ALA A 133 -15.70 12.48 5.59
C ALA A 133 -14.49 11.95 6.37
N LEU A 134 -13.76 12.81 7.09
CA LEU A 134 -12.63 12.43 7.94
C LEU A 134 -13.05 11.39 8.97
N LYS A 135 -14.15 11.60 9.71
CA LYS A 135 -14.65 10.59 10.68
C LYS A 135 -14.92 9.21 10.07
N VAL A 136 -15.27 9.17 8.79
CA VAL A 136 -15.52 7.90 8.09
C VAL A 136 -14.22 7.30 7.56
N LEU A 137 -13.34 8.13 7.01
CA LEU A 137 -12.12 7.78 6.29
C LEU A 137 -10.92 7.51 7.20
N ASP A 138 -10.61 8.48 8.05
CA ASP A 138 -9.45 8.56 8.95
C ASP A 138 -9.72 7.68 10.18
N LYS A 139 -9.28 6.42 10.14
CA LYS A 139 -9.56 5.42 11.18
C LYS A 139 -8.56 5.48 12.31
N ASP A 140 -7.33 5.87 12.04
CA ASP A 140 -6.31 6.04 13.07
C ASP A 140 -6.35 7.44 13.73
N GLY A 141 -7.07 8.40 13.14
CA GLY A 141 -7.28 9.74 13.67
C GLY A 141 -6.09 10.67 13.45
N ASN A 142 -5.21 10.37 12.48
CA ASN A 142 -3.99 11.13 12.24
C ASN A 142 -4.22 12.39 11.37
N GLY A 143 -5.44 12.60 10.86
CA GLY A 143 -5.84 13.74 10.05
C GLY A 143 -5.46 13.63 8.57
N LYS A 144 -4.93 12.50 8.13
CA LYS A 144 -4.57 12.15 6.76
C LYS A 144 -5.26 10.83 6.40
N ILE A 145 -5.40 10.56 5.10
CA ILE A 145 -6.00 9.32 4.63
C ILE A 145 -4.92 8.45 3.99
N SER A 146 -4.62 7.30 4.58
CA SER A 146 -3.70 6.33 3.99
C SER A 146 -4.36 5.58 2.83
N PHE A 147 -3.54 4.96 1.97
CA PHE A 147 -4.09 4.21 0.84
C PHE A 147 -5.03 3.05 1.27
N PRO A 148 -4.72 2.27 2.33
CA PRO A 148 -5.66 1.27 2.84
C PRO A 148 -6.99 1.85 3.35
N GLU A 149 -6.99 3.04 3.97
CA GLU A 149 -8.22 3.73 4.39
C GLU A 149 -9.05 4.19 3.20
N PHE A 150 -8.38 4.75 2.20
CA PHE A 150 -8.99 5.16 0.94
C PHE A 150 -9.65 3.97 0.21
N LEU A 151 -8.97 2.82 0.15
CA LEU A 151 -9.51 1.59 -0.46
C LEU A 151 -10.77 1.08 0.26
N LYS A 152 -10.75 1.04 1.60
CA LYS A 152 -11.89 0.61 2.41
C LYS A 152 -13.11 1.50 2.17
N TRP A 153 -12.90 2.81 2.06
CA TRP A 153 -13.98 3.76 1.81
C TRP A 153 -14.64 3.60 0.44
N LEU A 154 -13.84 3.38 -0.60
CA LEU A 154 -14.37 3.20 -1.94
C LEU A 154 -15.26 1.95 -2.03
N ASN A 155 -15.16 1.00 -1.10
CA ASN A 155 -15.87 -0.28 -1.14
C ASN A 155 -15.68 -1.01 -2.48
N TRP A 156 -14.57 -0.72 -3.17
CA TRP A 156 -14.25 -1.23 -4.52
C TRP A 156 -13.60 -2.60 -4.51
N ILE A 157 -13.12 -3.03 -3.34
CA ILE A 157 -12.78 -4.42 -3.11
C ILE A 157 -14.06 -5.04 -2.57
N PRO A 158 -14.75 -5.94 -3.31
CA PRO A 158 -15.82 -6.72 -2.70
C PRO A 158 -15.22 -7.42 -1.48
N SER A 159 -15.58 -6.93 -0.29
CA SER A 159 -15.29 -7.65 0.92
C SER A 159 -16.10 -8.93 0.83
N ASP A 160 -15.43 -10.08 0.72
CA ASP A 160 -16.07 -11.36 0.98
C ASP A 160 -16.59 -11.28 2.44
N GLN A 161 -17.88 -10.98 2.60
CA GLN A 161 -18.62 -11.25 3.82
C GLN A 161 -18.74 -12.77 4.00
#